data_AF-M3IS09-F1
#
_entry.id   AF-M3IS09-F1
#
_cell.length_a   1.000
_cell.length_b   1.000
_cell.length_c   1.000
_cell.angle_alpha   90.00
_cell.angle_beta   90.00
_cell.angle_gamma   90.00
#
_symmetry.space_group_name_H-M   'P 1'
#
loop_
_entity.id
_entity.type
_entity.pdbx_description
1 polymer ?
#
loop_
_entity_poly.entity_id
_entity_poly.type
_entity_poly.pdbx_seq_one_letter_code
_entity_poly.pdbx_strand_id
1 'polypeptide(L)'
;MEIVQERLEREFNLDLITTAPSVKYIIRSKNGEVEEIDNPSRFPEPITIESTEEPYVKATVITPNEYVGNIMSLAMDKRGIQLDTVYLTQDKVQLTYEIPLAELIFEFYDKLKSFTRGYASLDYEPSGYKASQLVKMDILVNGEPVDALSMIVHRSKAEQRGREIIEKLKDLIPRHQFMIPLQAAVGGKILARESISALRKNVTAKCYGGDITRKKNY
;
A
#
# COMPACT_ATOMS: atom_id res chain seq x y z
N MET A 1 6.85 -15.80 -6.44
CA MET A 1 8.01 -14.90 -6.22
C MET A 1 8.81 -15.33 -5.01
N GLU A 2 8.18 -15.55 -3.85
CA GLU A 2 8.83 -15.90 -2.58
C GLU A 2 9.81 -17.09 -2.67
N ILE A 3 9.42 -18.20 -3.32
CA ILE A 3 10.31 -19.36 -3.52
C ILE A 3 11.56 -19.02 -4.33
N VAL A 4 11.45 -18.14 -5.34
CA VAL A 4 12.59 -17.77 -6.19
C VAL A 4 13.55 -16.86 -5.42
N GLN A 5 13.02 -15.94 -4.63
CA GLN A 5 13.82 -15.06 -3.77
C GLN A 5 14.59 -15.88 -2.71
N GLU A 6 13.90 -16.76 -1.98
CA GLU A 6 14.51 -17.58 -0.93
C GLU A 6 15.63 -18.48 -1.49
N ARG A 7 15.44 -18.98 -2.72
CA ARG A 7 16.48 -19.74 -3.42
C ARG A 7 17.67 -18.86 -3.84
N LEU A 8 17.45 -17.65 -4.35
CA LEU A 8 18.54 -16.77 -4.75
C LEU A 8 19.38 -16.30 -3.53
N GLU A 9 18.73 -15.99 -2.42
CA GLU A 9 19.42 -15.63 -1.17
C GLU A 9 20.23 -16.80 -0.63
N ARG A 10 19.67 -18.03 -0.59
CA ARG A 10 20.36 -19.21 -0.06
C ARG A 10 21.44 -19.78 -0.98
N GLU A 11 21.14 -19.92 -2.27
CA GLU A 11 22.02 -20.59 -3.24
C GLU A 11 23.10 -19.64 -3.77
N PHE A 12 22.82 -18.34 -3.88
CA PHE A 12 23.71 -17.36 -4.51
C PHE A 12 24.20 -16.25 -3.56
N ASN A 13 23.79 -16.26 -2.29
CA ASN A 13 24.21 -15.28 -1.27
C ASN A 13 24.04 -13.82 -1.74
N LEU A 14 22.91 -13.55 -2.41
CA LEU A 14 22.54 -12.23 -2.90
C LEU A 14 21.60 -11.54 -1.91
N ASP A 15 21.94 -10.32 -1.47
CA ASP A 15 21.02 -9.45 -0.75
C ASP A 15 20.04 -8.81 -1.77
N LEU A 16 18.83 -9.36 -1.85
CA LEU A 16 17.78 -8.89 -2.75
C LEU A 16 16.81 -7.96 -2.02
N ILE A 17 16.54 -6.80 -2.63
CA ILE A 17 15.50 -5.89 -2.18
C ILE A 17 14.29 -6.08 -3.09
N THR A 18 13.20 -6.61 -2.54
CA THR A 18 11.93 -6.73 -3.27
C THR A 18 11.14 -5.44 -3.19
N THR A 19 10.78 -4.93 -4.36
CA THR A 19 9.81 -3.84 -4.46
C THR A 19 8.38 -4.38 -4.38
N ALA A 20 7.44 -3.51 -4.04
CA ALA A 20 6.04 -3.89 -4.07
C ALA A 20 5.64 -4.35 -5.48
N PRO A 21 4.94 -5.49 -5.63
CA PRO A 21 4.45 -5.92 -6.92
C PRO A 21 3.51 -4.87 -7.51
N SER A 22 3.70 -4.53 -8.78
CA SER A 22 2.84 -3.60 -9.50
C SER A 22 1.89 -4.33 -10.45
N VAL A 23 0.79 -3.67 -10.78
CA VAL A 23 -0.12 -4.09 -11.84
C VAL A 23 -0.05 -3.09 -12.98
N LYS A 24 -0.44 -3.53 -14.17
CA LYS A 24 -0.59 -2.64 -15.32
C LYS A 24 -1.91 -1.92 -15.23
N TYR A 25 -1.88 -0.60 -15.33
CA TYR A 25 -3.04 0.27 -15.45
C TYR A 25 -3.16 0.75 -16.89
N ILE A 26 -4.37 0.97 -17.36
CA ILE A 26 -4.61 1.57 -18.67
C ILE A 26 -5.04 3.02 -18.44
N ILE A 27 -4.33 3.95 -19.06
CA ILE A 27 -4.65 5.37 -18.99
C ILE A 27 -5.01 5.85 -20.38
N ARG A 28 -6.16 6.49 -20.48
CA ARG A 28 -6.58 7.20 -21.68
C ARG A 28 -6.36 8.69 -21.46
N SER A 29 -5.53 9.27 -22.32
CA SER A 29 -5.24 10.69 -22.34
C SER A 29 -6.29 11.44 -23.18
N LYS A 30 -6.51 12.72 -22.88
CA LYS A 30 -7.47 13.58 -23.61
C LYS A 30 -7.15 13.77 -25.10
N ASN A 31 -5.92 13.49 -25.51
CA ASN A 31 -5.50 13.47 -26.92
C ASN A 31 -5.92 12.17 -27.64
N GLY A 32 -6.55 11.22 -26.95
CA GLY A 32 -6.97 9.93 -27.47
C GLY A 32 -5.93 8.81 -27.37
N GLU A 33 -4.73 9.11 -26.84
CA GLU A 33 -3.69 8.09 -26.64
C GLU A 33 -4.04 7.18 -25.46
N VAL A 34 -3.75 5.89 -25.63
CA VAL A 34 -3.94 4.85 -24.61
C VAL A 34 -2.57 4.31 -24.24
N GLU A 35 -2.20 4.45 -22.97
CA GLU A 35 -0.93 3.97 -22.44
C GLU A 35 -1.15 2.91 -21.35
N GLU A 36 -0.36 1.84 -21.42
CA GLU A 36 -0.22 0.89 -20.31
C GLU A 36 0.90 1.36 -19.38
N ILE A 37 0.55 1.55 -18.10
CA ILE A 37 1.47 2.05 -17.08
C ILE A 37 1.55 1.07 -15.93
N ASP A 38 2.75 0.59 -15.65
CA ASP A 38 3.11 -0.27 -14.52
C ASP A 38 3.96 0.46 -13.47
N ASN A 39 4.59 1.58 -13.86
CA ASN A 39 5.45 2.39 -13.02
C ASN A 39 4.78 3.74 -12.65
N PRO A 40 4.61 4.04 -11.35
CA PRO A 40 4.07 5.32 -10.87
C PRO A 40 4.80 6.57 -11.39
N SER A 41 6.10 6.49 -11.70
CA SER A 41 6.85 7.63 -12.25
C SER A 41 6.40 8.01 -13.66
N ARG A 42 5.81 7.08 -14.42
CA ARG A 42 5.25 7.33 -15.75
C ARG A 42 3.80 7.80 -15.71
N PHE A 43 3.16 7.83 -14.53
CA PHE A 43 1.78 8.27 -14.41
C PHE A 43 1.66 9.74 -14.83
N PRO A 44 0.82 10.07 -15.83
CA PRO A 44 0.72 11.40 -16.40
C PRO A 44 0.04 12.38 -15.44
N GLU A 45 0.18 13.66 -15.73
CA GLU A 45 -0.46 14.70 -14.92
C GLU A 45 -1.99 14.57 -14.94
N PRO A 46 -2.69 14.78 -13.82
CA PRO A 46 -4.15 14.64 -13.75
C PRO A 46 -4.94 15.48 -14.77
N ILE A 47 -4.35 16.57 -15.27
CA ILE A 47 -4.96 17.45 -16.27
C ILE A 47 -5.06 16.79 -17.65
N THR A 48 -4.11 15.93 -18.02
CA THR A 48 -4.06 15.28 -19.33
C THR A 48 -4.88 14.00 -19.40
N ILE A 49 -5.23 13.43 -18.25
CA ILE A 49 -6.00 12.19 -18.13
C ILE A 49 -7.48 12.42 -18.47
N GLU A 50 -8.04 11.56 -19.32
CA GLU A 50 -9.47 11.46 -19.59
C GLU A 50 -10.11 10.36 -18.73
N SER A 51 -9.55 9.15 -18.76
CA SER A 51 -10.01 8.03 -17.94
C SER A 51 -8.85 7.13 -17.51
N THR A 52 -9.03 6.45 -16.39
CA THR A 52 -8.10 5.43 -15.90
C THR A 52 -8.84 4.13 -15.66
N GLU A 53 -8.19 3.03 -16.00
CA GLU A 53 -8.72 1.69 -15.81
C GLU A 53 -7.70 0.85 -15.04
N GLU A 54 -8.19 -0.01 -14.15
CA GLU A 54 -7.40 -0.97 -13.42
C GLU A 54 -7.86 -2.40 -13.72
N PRO A 55 -6.96 -3.40 -13.62
CA PRO A 55 -7.29 -4.78 -13.86
C PRO A 55 -8.11 -5.33 -12.69
N TYR A 56 -9.20 -6.02 -13.00
CA TYR A 56 -10.01 -6.75 -12.05
C TYR A 56 -9.78 -8.25 -12.20
N VAL A 57 -9.99 -8.94 -11.09
CA VAL A 57 -10.03 -10.40 -11.05
C VAL A 57 -11.34 -10.86 -10.43
N LYS A 58 -11.84 -11.98 -10.93
CA LYS A 58 -12.90 -12.73 -10.28
C LYS A 58 -12.25 -13.69 -9.29
N ALA A 59 -12.35 -13.33 -8.01
CA ALA A 59 -11.84 -14.09 -6.88
C ALA A 59 -12.92 -15.03 -6.35
N THR A 60 -12.59 -16.31 -6.24
CA THR A 60 -13.42 -17.35 -5.62
C THR A 60 -12.79 -17.78 -4.31
N VAL A 61 -13.53 -17.59 -3.21
CA VAL A 61 -13.11 -17.95 -1.87
C VAL A 61 -13.98 -19.07 -1.35
N ILE A 62 -13.38 -20.17 -0.91
CA ILE A 62 -14.10 -21.27 -0.25
C ILE A 62 -13.69 -21.29 1.21
N THR A 63 -14.66 -21.28 2.11
CA THR A 63 -14.42 -21.21 3.55
C THR A 63 -15.55 -21.88 4.36
N PRO A 64 -15.32 -22.23 5.63
CA PRO A 64 -16.40 -22.54 6.56
C PRO A 64 -17.38 -21.38 6.79
N ASN A 65 -18.66 -21.69 7.04
CA ASN A 65 -19.74 -20.70 7.19
C ASN A 65 -19.46 -19.67 8.32
N GLU A 66 -18.76 -20.08 9.37
CA GLU A 66 -18.40 -19.22 10.51
C GLU A 66 -17.52 -18.01 10.14
N TYR A 67 -16.77 -18.06 9.03
CA TYR A 67 -15.87 -16.98 8.63
C TYR A 67 -16.44 -16.03 7.56
N VAL A 68 -17.64 -16.31 7.03
CA VAL A 68 -18.22 -15.57 5.90
C VAL A 68 -18.30 -14.07 6.18
N GLY A 69 -18.76 -13.66 7.37
CA GLY A 69 -18.89 -12.24 7.72
C GLY A 69 -17.56 -11.48 7.71
N ASN A 70 -16.47 -12.11 8.18
CA ASN A 70 -15.13 -11.52 8.17
C ASN A 70 -14.61 -11.35 6.73
N ILE A 71 -14.87 -12.34 5.87
CA ILE A 71 -14.47 -12.31 4.46
C ILE A 71 -15.26 -11.25 3.68
N MET A 72 -16.57 -11.14 3.92
CA MET A 72 -17.41 -10.10 3.32
C MET A 72 -16.88 -8.71 3.67
N SER A 73 -16.54 -8.49 4.93
CA SER A 73 -15.98 -7.22 5.42
C SER A 73 -14.61 -6.93 4.78
N LEU A 74 -13.75 -7.94 4.66
CA LEU A 74 -12.45 -7.82 3.98
C LEU A 74 -12.60 -7.49 2.49
N ALA A 75 -13.50 -8.19 1.78
CA ALA A 75 -13.76 -7.95 0.37
C ALA A 75 -14.30 -6.53 0.15
N MET A 76 -15.23 -6.08 0.99
CA MET A 76 -15.79 -4.73 0.91
C MET A 76 -14.73 -3.65 1.16
N ASP A 77 -13.87 -3.84 2.17
CA ASP A 77 -12.74 -2.93 2.44
C ASP A 77 -11.80 -2.83 1.21
N LYS A 78 -11.66 -3.93 0.48
CA LYS A 78 -10.80 -4.07 -0.70
C LYS A 78 -11.50 -3.75 -2.01
N ARG A 79 -12.63 -3.02 -1.95
CA ARG A 79 -13.43 -2.59 -3.11
C ARG A 79 -13.98 -3.75 -3.94
N GLY A 80 -14.18 -4.90 -3.30
CA GLY A 80 -14.76 -6.09 -3.89
C GLY A 80 -16.26 -5.94 -4.12
N ILE A 81 -16.70 -6.35 -5.30
CA ILE A 81 -18.11 -6.42 -5.69
C ILE A 81 -18.54 -7.87 -5.56
N GLN A 82 -19.53 -8.14 -4.72
CA GLN A 82 -20.08 -9.49 -4.57
C GLN A 82 -20.82 -9.90 -5.83
N LEU A 83 -20.47 -11.06 -6.39
CA LEU A 83 -21.15 -11.63 -7.54
C LEU A 83 -22.09 -12.76 -7.13
N ASP A 84 -21.62 -13.69 -6.31
CA ASP A 84 -22.39 -14.89 -5.97
C ASP A 84 -22.00 -15.46 -4.60
N THR A 85 -22.90 -16.24 -4.03
CA THR A 85 -22.70 -16.96 -2.77
C THR A 85 -23.41 -18.31 -2.83
N VAL A 86 -22.62 -19.38 -2.86
CA VAL A 86 -23.10 -20.75 -3.02
C VAL A 86 -22.74 -21.57 -1.80
N TYR A 87 -23.74 -22.17 -1.17
CA TYR A 87 -23.53 -23.15 -0.10
C TYR A 87 -23.21 -24.50 -0.73
N LEU A 88 -21.94 -24.92 -0.68
CA LEU A 88 -21.49 -26.20 -1.23
C LEU A 88 -21.93 -27.37 -0.36
N THR A 89 -21.92 -27.17 0.96
CA THR A 89 -22.43 -28.10 1.98
C THR A 89 -23.01 -27.29 3.15
N GLN A 90 -23.52 -27.95 4.20
CA GLN A 90 -23.98 -27.26 5.42
C GLN A 90 -22.88 -26.40 6.07
N ASP A 91 -21.63 -26.84 5.97
CA ASP A 91 -20.50 -26.19 6.65
C ASP A 91 -19.63 -25.34 5.73
N LYS A 92 -19.72 -25.51 4.40
CA LYS A 92 -18.84 -24.81 3.43
C LYS A 92 -19.62 -23.87 2.52
N VAL A 93 -19.07 -22.67 2.37
CA VAL A 93 -19.58 -21.61 1.50
C VAL A 93 -18.52 -21.24 0.48
N GLN A 94 -18.94 -21.07 -0.76
CA GLN A 94 -18.18 -20.45 -1.82
C GLN A 94 -18.69 -19.03 -2.03
N LEU A 95 -17.79 -18.07 -1.97
CA LEU A 95 -18.06 -16.67 -2.23
C LEU A 95 -17.31 -16.25 -3.49
N THR A 96 -18.00 -15.57 -4.40
CA THR A 96 -17.39 -15.06 -5.63
C THR A 96 -17.46 -13.54 -5.64
N TYR A 97 -16.32 -12.88 -5.82
CA TYR A 97 -16.18 -11.44 -5.87
C TYR A 97 -15.41 -11.00 -7.11
N GLU A 98 -15.72 -9.82 -7.62
CA GLU A 98 -14.80 -9.09 -8.48
C GLU A 98 -14.02 -8.07 -7.65
N ILE A 99 -12.70 -8.17 -7.66
CA ILE A 99 -11.81 -7.34 -6.85
C ILE A 99 -10.72 -6.75 -7.75
N PRO A 100 -10.33 -5.48 -7.56
CA PRO A 100 -9.15 -4.93 -8.22
C PRO A 100 -7.91 -5.76 -7.90
N LEU A 101 -7.14 -6.14 -8.92
CA LEU A 101 -5.95 -6.98 -8.74
C LEU A 101 -4.92 -6.32 -7.80
N ALA A 102 -4.78 -4.99 -7.85
CA ALA A 102 -3.89 -4.25 -6.96
C ALA A 102 -4.23 -4.45 -5.47
N GLU A 103 -5.52 -4.54 -5.13
CA GLU A 103 -5.99 -4.75 -3.76
C GLU A 103 -5.81 -6.21 -3.33
N LEU A 104 -5.98 -7.16 -4.27
CA LEU A 104 -5.82 -8.58 -4.02
C LEU A 104 -4.35 -8.98 -3.80
N ILE A 105 -3.42 -8.38 -4.55
CA ILE A 105 -1.99 -8.62 -4.36
C ILE A 105 -1.52 -8.01 -3.03
N PHE A 106 -2.14 -6.92 -2.58
CA PHE A 106 -1.69 -6.22 -1.37
C PHE A 106 -2.48 -6.60 -0.10
N GLU A 107 -1.84 -7.39 0.77
CA GLU A 107 -2.33 -7.82 2.10
C GLU A 107 -3.65 -8.62 2.11
N PHE A 108 -4.31 -8.87 0.96
CA PHE A 108 -5.57 -9.61 0.93
C PHE A 108 -5.38 -11.06 1.36
N TYR A 109 -4.40 -11.76 0.77
CA TYR A 109 -4.13 -13.16 1.09
C TYR A 109 -3.75 -13.36 2.56
N ASP A 110 -2.88 -12.50 3.10
CA ASP A 110 -2.45 -12.56 4.50
C ASP A 110 -3.60 -12.30 5.47
N LYS A 111 -4.42 -11.27 5.20
CA LYS A 111 -5.62 -10.97 6.00
C LYS A 111 -6.66 -12.08 5.90
N LEU A 112 -6.87 -12.65 4.70
CA LEU A 112 -7.79 -13.77 4.49
C LEU A 112 -7.35 -14.96 5.35
N LYS A 113 -6.08 -15.37 5.27
CA LYS A 113 -5.55 -16.47 6.08
C LYS A 113 -5.66 -16.20 7.57
N SER A 114 -5.38 -14.98 8.02
CA SER A 114 -5.51 -14.58 9.42
C SER A 114 -6.97 -14.67 9.90
N PHE A 115 -7.91 -14.08 9.16
CA PHE A 115 -9.33 -14.04 9.52
C PHE A 115 -10.01 -15.40 9.53
N THR A 116 -9.51 -16.34 8.73
CA THR A 116 -10.06 -17.70 8.65
C THR A 116 -9.20 -18.73 9.35
N ARG A 117 -8.17 -18.35 10.13
CA ARG A 117 -7.21 -19.29 10.75
C ARG A 117 -6.60 -20.29 9.76
N GLY A 118 -6.44 -19.89 8.51
CA GLY A 118 -5.93 -20.71 7.42
C GLY A 118 -6.95 -21.57 6.67
N TYR A 119 -8.21 -21.66 7.11
CA TYR A 119 -9.25 -22.51 6.51
C TYR A 119 -9.77 -22.04 5.15
N ALA A 120 -9.60 -20.77 4.78
CA ALA A 120 -10.00 -20.28 3.46
C ALA A 120 -8.99 -20.68 2.37
N SER A 121 -9.52 -21.09 1.23
CA SER A 121 -8.79 -21.13 -0.05
C SER A 121 -9.25 -20.00 -0.95
N LEU A 122 -8.32 -19.45 -1.73
CA LEU A 122 -8.56 -18.40 -2.70
C LEU A 122 -8.06 -18.87 -4.06
N ASP A 123 -8.93 -18.77 -5.05
CA ASP A 123 -8.59 -18.88 -6.47
C ASP A 123 -9.00 -17.57 -7.17
N TYR A 124 -8.31 -17.18 -8.24
CA TYR A 124 -8.69 -15.99 -8.98
C TYR A 124 -8.40 -16.13 -10.47
N GLU A 125 -9.28 -15.54 -11.29
CA GLU A 125 -9.12 -15.45 -12.74
C GLU A 125 -9.20 -13.99 -13.20
N PRO A 126 -8.43 -13.56 -14.23
CA PRO A 126 -8.58 -12.23 -14.80
C PRO A 126 -10.00 -11.97 -15.29
N SER A 127 -10.61 -10.84 -14.91
CA SER A 127 -11.97 -10.44 -15.31
C SER A 127 -12.03 -9.16 -16.14
N GLY A 128 -10.89 -8.78 -16.73
CA GLY A 128 -10.76 -7.61 -17.60
C GLY A 128 -10.41 -6.32 -16.86
N TYR A 129 -10.50 -5.20 -17.57
CA TYR A 129 -10.22 -3.86 -17.04
C TYR A 129 -11.53 -3.12 -16.75
N LYS A 130 -11.52 -2.31 -15.70
CA LYS A 130 -12.66 -1.45 -15.35
C LYS A 130 -12.21 -0.04 -15.05
N ALA A 131 -13.04 0.92 -15.45
CA ALA A 131 -12.84 2.32 -15.13
C ALA A 131 -12.80 2.53 -13.61
N SER A 132 -11.83 3.32 -13.17
CA SER A 132 -11.54 3.56 -11.76
C SER A 132 -11.00 4.97 -11.55
N GLN A 133 -10.99 5.47 -10.32
CA GLN A 133 -10.43 6.78 -9.98
C GLN A 133 -9.05 6.62 -9.35
N LEU A 134 -8.04 6.47 -10.20
CA LEU A 134 -6.67 6.26 -9.77
C LEU A 134 -5.93 7.59 -9.57
N VAL A 135 -5.07 7.63 -8.56
CA VAL A 135 -4.18 8.75 -8.29
C VAL A 135 -2.78 8.25 -8.01
N LYS A 136 -1.77 8.98 -8.49
CA LYS A 136 -0.39 8.81 -8.06
C LYS A 136 -0.23 9.38 -6.65
N MET A 137 0.20 8.54 -5.72
CA MET A 137 0.58 8.92 -4.38
C MET A 137 2.09 8.88 -4.25
N ASP A 138 2.68 10.01 -3.87
CA ASP A 138 4.09 10.17 -3.65
C ASP A 138 4.41 10.12 -2.16
N ILE A 139 5.49 9.43 -1.82
CA ILE A 139 6.04 9.43 -0.46
C ILE A 139 7.24 10.38 -0.46
N LEU A 140 7.18 11.40 0.39
CA LEU A 140 8.22 12.40 0.53
C LEU A 140 8.99 12.15 1.83
N VAL A 141 10.31 12.07 1.72
CA VAL A 141 11.24 11.98 2.85
C VAL A 141 12.02 13.28 2.88
N ASN A 142 11.94 14.02 3.98
CA ASN A 142 12.57 15.33 4.11
C ASN A 142 12.15 16.34 3.00
N GLY A 143 10.93 16.20 2.48
CA GLY A 143 10.39 17.05 1.42
C GLY A 143 10.77 16.63 0.00
N GLU A 144 11.60 15.61 -0.16
CA GLU A 144 11.97 15.06 -1.46
C GLU A 144 11.14 13.80 -1.77
N PRO A 145 10.48 13.71 -2.94
CA PRO A 145 9.76 12.51 -3.33
C PRO A 145 10.72 11.35 -3.56
N VAL A 146 10.35 10.17 -3.06
CA VAL A 146 11.12 8.93 -3.24
C VAL A 146 10.37 8.04 -4.22
N ASP A 147 10.80 8.05 -5.48
CA ASP A 147 10.15 7.34 -6.59
C ASP A 147 9.92 5.85 -6.30
N ALA A 148 10.87 5.19 -5.62
CA ALA A 148 10.77 3.78 -5.27
C ALA A 148 9.63 3.46 -4.28
N LEU A 149 9.10 4.47 -3.58
CA LEU A 149 8.01 4.36 -2.62
C LEU A 149 6.69 4.94 -3.16
N SER A 150 6.73 5.65 -4.28
CA SER A 150 5.53 6.15 -4.95
C SER A 150 4.69 4.98 -5.46
N MET A 151 3.36 5.16 -5.48
CA MET A 151 2.43 4.12 -5.90
C MET A 151 1.15 4.70 -6.49
N ILE A 152 0.51 3.92 -7.36
CA ILE A 152 -0.80 4.23 -7.91
C ILE A 152 -1.84 3.59 -6.99
N VAL A 153 -2.78 4.39 -6.49
CA VAL A 153 -3.81 3.96 -5.53
C VAL A 153 -5.16 4.51 -5.94
N HIS A 154 -6.22 3.84 -5.50
CA HIS A 154 -7.56 4.39 -5.65
C HIS A 154 -7.74 5.62 -4.76
N ARG A 155 -8.39 6.67 -5.30
CA ARG A 155 -8.56 7.96 -4.60
C ARG A 155 -9.20 7.84 -3.22
N SER A 156 -10.20 6.97 -3.06
CA SER A 156 -10.87 6.77 -1.76
C SER A 156 -9.98 6.13 -0.70
N LYS A 157 -8.93 5.42 -1.11
CA LYS A 157 -8.01 4.70 -0.22
C LYS A 157 -6.70 5.43 0.01
N ALA A 158 -6.40 6.48 -0.78
CA ALA A 158 -5.13 7.18 -0.74
C ALA A 158 -4.74 7.69 0.66
N GLU A 159 -5.67 8.25 1.43
CA GLU A 159 -5.36 8.78 2.78
C GLU A 159 -5.01 7.68 3.77
N GLN A 160 -5.89 6.67 3.89
CA GLN A 160 -5.67 5.52 4.76
C GLN A 160 -4.33 4.86 4.42
N ARG A 161 -4.11 4.65 3.12
CA ARG A 161 -2.92 4.01 2.58
C ARG A 161 -1.65 4.78 2.86
N GLY A 162 -1.66 6.09 2.61
CA GLY A 162 -0.53 6.97 2.90
C GLY A 162 -0.17 6.96 4.38
N ARG A 163 -1.17 6.95 5.28
CA ARG A 163 -0.94 6.87 6.73
C ARG A 163 -0.27 5.56 7.14
N GLU A 164 -0.79 4.43 6.69
CA GLU A 164 -0.22 3.10 6.96
C GLU A 164 1.25 3.01 6.54
N ILE A 165 1.61 3.57 5.38
CA ILE A 165 2.98 3.55 4.87
C ILE A 165 3.89 4.45 5.70
N ILE A 166 3.45 5.67 5.99
CA ILE A 166 4.24 6.61 6.79
C ILE A 166 4.50 6.07 8.19
N GLU A 167 3.50 5.45 8.84
CA GLU A 167 3.66 4.83 10.15
C GLU A 167 4.69 3.70 10.11
N LYS A 168 4.59 2.79 9.12
CA LYS A 168 5.60 1.73 8.92
C LYS A 168 7.00 2.31 8.67
N LEU A 169 7.12 3.37 7.86
CA LEU A 169 8.41 4.02 7.58
C LEU A 169 9.02 4.68 8.82
N LYS A 170 8.20 5.28 9.69
CA LYS A 170 8.66 5.89 10.94
C LYS A 170 9.33 4.88 11.86
N ASP A 171 8.82 3.66 11.90
CA ASP A 171 9.36 2.58 12.73
C ASP A 171 10.63 1.95 12.12
N LEU A 172 10.74 1.95 10.79
CA LEU A 172 11.89 1.38 10.07
C LEU A 172 13.09 2.34 9.97
N ILE A 173 12.84 3.64 9.82
CA ILE A 173 13.90 4.63 9.63
C ILE A 173 14.50 5.00 11.00
N PRO A 174 15.81 4.82 11.21
CA PRO A 174 16.45 5.17 12.47
C PRO A 174 16.39 6.67 12.75
N ARG A 175 16.46 7.05 14.03
CA ARG A 175 16.50 8.46 14.42
C ARG A 175 17.87 9.07 14.07
N HIS A 176 17.86 10.25 13.48
CA HIS A 176 19.06 11.02 13.17
C HIS A 176 19.21 12.22 14.12
N GLN A 177 20.31 12.98 14.03
CA GLN A 177 20.51 14.19 14.84
C GLN A 177 19.57 15.36 14.48
N PHE A 178 18.86 15.25 13.36
CA PHE A 178 17.86 16.20 12.91
C PHE A 178 16.49 15.52 12.80
N MET A 179 15.44 16.33 12.76
CA MET A 179 14.08 15.84 12.57
C MET A 179 13.88 15.47 11.10
N ILE A 180 13.32 14.29 10.83
CA ILE A 180 13.01 13.86 9.46
C ILE A 180 11.50 13.87 9.29
N PRO A 181 10.93 14.79 8.51
CA PRO A 181 9.52 14.73 8.16
C PRO A 181 9.28 13.65 7.10
N LEU A 182 8.27 12.82 7.34
CA LEU A 182 7.74 11.84 6.41
C LEU A 182 6.35 12.27 5.96
N GLN A 183 6.07 12.25 4.67
CA GLN A 183 4.81 12.73 4.12
C GLN A 183 4.31 11.83 3.00
N ALA A 184 3.00 11.68 2.87
CA ALA A 184 2.35 11.11 1.70
C ALA A 184 1.54 12.21 1.04
N ALA A 185 1.70 12.38 -0.26
CA ALA A 185 1.03 13.43 -1.02
C ALA A 185 0.41 12.89 -2.30
N VAL A 186 -0.66 13.54 -2.74
CA VAL A 186 -1.27 13.32 -4.06
C VAL A 186 -1.39 14.68 -4.73
N GLY A 187 -0.74 14.85 -5.89
CA GLY A 187 -0.78 16.12 -6.65
C GLY A 187 -0.36 17.34 -5.82
N GLY A 188 0.64 17.20 -4.96
CA GLY A 188 1.13 18.26 -4.06
C GLY A 188 0.33 18.46 -2.77
N LYS A 189 -0.87 17.88 -2.65
CA LYS A 189 -1.63 17.90 -1.39
C LYS A 189 -1.12 16.81 -0.44
N ILE A 190 -0.69 17.21 0.75
CA ILE A 190 -0.29 16.29 1.82
C ILE A 190 -1.55 15.60 2.39
N LEU A 191 -1.59 14.27 2.35
CA LEU A 191 -2.68 13.46 2.90
C LEU A 191 -2.35 12.95 4.30
N ALA A 192 -1.09 12.60 4.55
CA ALA A 192 -0.62 12.15 5.84
C ALA A 192 0.81 12.68 6.09
N ARG A 193 1.15 12.92 7.36
CA ARG A 193 2.46 13.41 7.78
C ARG A 193 2.83 12.87 9.15
N GLU A 194 4.04 12.36 9.26
CA GLU A 194 4.69 12.05 10.53
C GLU A 194 6.07 12.71 10.60
N SER A 195 6.70 12.66 11.76
CA SER A 195 8.06 13.17 11.93
C SER A 195 8.87 12.28 12.86
N ILE A 196 10.04 11.85 12.38
CA ILE A 196 11.01 11.12 13.18
C ILE A 196 11.74 12.14 14.04
N SER A 197 11.64 11.95 15.35
CA SER A 197 12.23 12.88 16.31
C SER A 197 13.75 12.82 16.28
N ALA A 198 14.39 13.98 16.27
CA ALA A 198 15.83 14.10 16.38
C ALA A 198 16.35 13.42 17.66
N LEU A 199 17.52 12.79 17.57
CA LEU A 199 18.33 12.41 18.72
C LEU A 199 18.82 13.69 19.38
N ARG A 200 18.46 13.88 20.65
CA ARG A 200 18.94 15.01 21.44
C ARG A 200 19.88 14.51 22.50
N LYS A 201 21.09 15.06 22.52
CA LYS A 201 21.98 14.93 23.68
C LYS A 201 21.53 15.95 24.72
N ASN A 202 21.43 15.55 25.98
CA ASN A 202 21.14 16.47 27.07
C ASN A 202 22.40 17.29 27.41
N VAL A 203 22.64 18.34 26.61
CA VAL A 203 23.82 19.22 26.72
C VAL A 203 23.81 20.06 28.00
N THR A 204 22.65 20.30 28.60
CA THR A 204 22.49 21.08 29.85
C THR A 204 22.57 20.24 31.12
N ALA A 205 22.73 18.92 31.01
CA ALA A 205 22.75 18.01 32.16
C ALA A 205 23.82 18.33 33.22
N LYS A 206 24.93 18.98 32.83
CA LYS A 206 26.00 19.40 33.74
C LYS A 206 25.92 20.89 34.13
N CYS A 207 24.91 21.62 33.65
CA CYS A 207 24.71 23.05 33.94
C CYS A 207 23.86 23.22 35.20
N TYR A 208 24.47 23.02 36.37
CA TYR A 208 23.82 23.15 37.69
C TYR A 208 23.58 24.61 38.13
N GLY A 209 24.17 25.59 37.44
CA GLY A 209 24.03 27.01 37.75
C GLY A 209 22.74 27.64 37.21
N GLY A 210 22.24 28.67 37.91
CA GLY A 210 21.05 29.44 37.53
C GLY A 210 21.27 30.43 36.37
N ASP A 211 22.49 30.53 35.84
CA ASP A 211 22.82 31.45 34.76
C ASP A 211 22.32 30.93 33.40
N ILE A 212 21.27 31.60 32.90
CA ILE A 212 20.61 31.31 31.63
C ILE A 212 21.56 31.49 30.43
N THR A 213 22.56 32.37 30.53
CA THR A 213 23.48 32.63 29.41
C THR A 213 24.31 31.39 29.08
N ARG A 214 24.74 30.62 30.08
CA ARG A 214 25.45 29.35 29.88
C ARG A 214 24.58 28.28 29.22
N LYS A 215 23.28 28.22 29.53
CA LYS A 215 22.37 27.22 28.93
C LYS A 215 22.00 27.51 27.48
N LYS A 216 22.08 28.77 27.03
CA LYS A 216 21.78 29.18 25.64
C LYS A 216 22.92 28.95 24.64
N ASN A 217 24.17 28.85 25.12
CA ASN A 217 25.35 28.70 24.28
C ASN A 217 25.69 27.24 23.94
N TYR A 218 24.95 26.26 24.49
CA TYR A 218 25.18 24.82 24.32
C TYR A 218 24.00 24.11 23.67
#